data_AF-A0A924E7A4-F1
#
_entry.id   AF-A0A924E7A4-F1
#
_cell.length_a   1.000
_cell.length_b   1.000
_cell.length_c   1.000
_cell.angle_alpha   90.00
_cell.angle_beta   90.00
_cell.angle_gamma   90.00
#
_symmetry.space_group_name_H-M   'P 1'
#
loop_
_entity.id
_entity.type
_entity.pdbx_description
1 polymer ?
#
loop_
_entity_poly.entity_id
_entity_poly.type
_entity_poly.pdbx_seq_one_letter_code
_entity_poly.pdbx_strand_id
1 'polypeptide(L)'
;MRPLLRKVKPANGFANSFHLILLIVLPAVIFVLVRLNFVQLALSMVVLSKWRMFAVKPRFWSANIRANAIDIIVGLSIVVFMTQSGSAGLQLGWAALYGVWLIVIKPASSLLLMSLQAFIGQLCGLTALYLVGSERPLYGITFLTALVCYLSARHFFDSFDEPYARLLSYTWGYFGAALAWLLGHLLLFYGLIAQPTLVLSALGYGLAGMYYLKHNDRLSKGVQRQIVFIMLSVVVVVLVFTDWGIKIV
;
A
#
# COMPACT_ATOMS: atom_id res chain seq x y z
N MET A 1 -34.94 20.24 -22.83
CA MET A 1 -34.84 19.94 -21.38
C MET A 1 -34.72 18.44 -21.14
N ARG A 2 -33.55 17.82 -21.33
CA ARG A 2 -33.26 16.46 -20.82
C ARG A 2 -31.75 16.24 -20.53
N PRO A 3 -31.13 16.90 -19.51
CA PRO A 3 -29.77 16.56 -19.11
C PRO A 3 -29.64 16.01 -17.67
N LEU A 4 -30.72 15.81 -16.91
CA LEU A 4 -30.62 15.44 -15.47
C LEU A 4 -30.71 13.94 -15.16
N LEU A 5 -30.95 13.06 -16.15
CA LEU A 5 -31.22 11.64 -15.89
C LEU A 5 -30.04 10.68 -16.18
N ARG A 6 -28.80 11.17 -16.33
CA ARG A 6 -27.68 10.32 -16.76
C ARG A 6 -26.42 10.35 -15.88
N LYS A 7 -26.55 10.67 -14.59
CA LYS A 7 -25.38 10.74 -13.68
C LYS A 7 -25.53 10.03 -12.34
N VAL A 8 -26.35 8.98 -12.29
CA VAL A 8 -26.31 8.00 -11.20
C VAL A 8 -26.47 6.62 -11.83
N LYS A 9 -25.36 5.86 -11.96
CA LYS A 9 -25.44 4.38 -12.07
C LYS A 9 -26.41 3.91 -10.99
N PRO A 10 -27.32 2.94 -11.24
CA PRO A 10 -28.42 2.68 -10.32
C PRO A 10 -27.88 2.46 -8.91
N ALA A 11 -28.14 3.43 -8.02
CA ALA A 11 -27.65 3.44 -6.65
C ALA A 11 -28.34 2.34 -5.81
N ASN A 12 -29.49 1.85 -6.26
CA ASN A 12 -30.34 0.91 -5.52
C ASN A 12 -30.81 -0.24 -6.42
N GLY A 13 -30.68 -1.46 -5.91
CA GLY A 13 -31.12 -2.71 -6.54
C GLY A 13 -30.40 -3.93 -5.94
N PHE A 14 -30.97 -5.12 -6.12
CA PHE A 14 -30.43 -6.39 -5.60
C PHE A 14 -28.94 -6.61 -5.94
N ALA A 15 -28.49 -6.13 -7.11
CA ALA A 15 -27.09 -6.24 -7.53
C ALA A 15 -26.11 -5.41 -6.66
N ASN A 16 -26.50 -4.22 -6.20
CA ASN A 16 -25.65 -3.40 -5.34
C ASN A 16 -25.56 -4.02 -3.93
N SER A 17 -26.70 -4.49 -3.41
CA SER A 17 -26.76 -5.22 -2.13
C SER A 17 -25.91 -6.49 -2.18
N PHE A 18 -26.00 -7.28 -3.25
CA PHE A 18 -25.17 -8.48 -3.41
C PHE A 18 -23.68 -8.16 -3.49
N HIS A 19 -23.32 -7.07 -4.19
CA HIS A 19 -21.94 -6.60 -4.24
C HIS A 19 -21.43 -6.20 -2.84
N LEU A 20 -22.20 -5.43 -2.08
CA LEU A 20 -21.84 -5.03 -0.72
C LEU A 20 -21.71 -6.23 0.23
N ILE A 21 -22.64 -7.19 0.16
CA ILE A 21 -22.56 -8.44 0.92
C ILE A 21 -21.25 -9.16 0.60
N LEU A 22 -20.92 -9.31 -0.68
CA LEU A 22 -19.69 -9.99 -1.10
C LEU A 22 -18.42 -9.27 -0.61
N LEU A 23 -18.44 -7.93 -0.54
CA LEU A 23 -17.34 -7.15 0.04
C LEU A 23 -17.19 -7.34 1.56
N ILE A 24 -18.28 -7.57 2.30
CA ILE A 24 -18.25 -7.81 3.75
C ILE A 24 -17.89 -9.26 4.07
N VAL A 25 -18.37 -10.20 3.26
CA VAL A 25 -18.09 -11.64 3.42
C VAL A 25 -16.61 -11.93 3.27
N LEU A 26 -15.90 -11.26 2.36
CA LEU A 26 -14.47 -11.50 2.13
C LEU A 26 -13.60 -11.29 3.41
N PRO A 27 -13.64 -10.13 4.10
CA PRO A 27 -12.97 -9.96 5.39
C PRO A 27 -13.39 -10.97 6.45
N ALA A 28 -14.67 -11.34 6.51
CA ALA A 28 -15.18 -12.31 7.49
C ALA A 28 -14.60 -13.72 7.24
N VAL A 29 -14.57 -14.16 5.98
CA VAL A 29 -13.96 -15.43 5.59
C VAL A 29 -12.46 -15.42 5.88
N ILE A 30 -11.75 -14.33 5.57
CA ILE A 30 -10.33 -14.19 5.88
C ILE A 30 -10.08 -14.31 7.38
N PHE A 31 -10.88 -13.62 8.21
CA PHE A 31 -10.79 -13.72 9.66
C PHE A 31 -10.94 -15.17 10.15
N VAL A 32 -11.98 -15.87 9.68
CA VAL A 32 -12.21 -17.28 10.05
C VAL A 32 -11.03 -18.15 9.63
N LEU A 33 -10.52 -17.98 8.41
CA LEU A 33 -9.38 -18.77 7.92
C LEU A 33 -8.11 -18.53 8.74
N VAL A 34 -7.81 -17.28 9.12
CA VAL A 34 -6.67 -16.97 9.99
C VAL A 34 -6.87 -17.56 11.38
N ARG A 35 -8.09 -17.49 11.95
CA ARG A 35 -8.41 -18.13 13.26
C ARG A 35 -8.20 -19.63 13.26
N LEU A 36 -8.47 -20.28 12.12
CA LEU A 36 -8.27 -21.71 11.92
C LEU A 36 -6.84 -22.08 11.48
N ASN A 37 -5.91 -21.12 11.47
CA ASN A 37 -4.52 -21.28 11.01
C ASN A 37 -4.36 -21.65 9.52
N PHE A 38 -5.38 -21.45 8.68
CA PHE A 38 -5.30 -21.63 7.22
C PHE A 38 -4.78 -20.37 6.51
N VAL A 39 -3.59 -19.89 6.90
CA VAL A 39 -3.02 -18.63 6.43
C VAL A 39 -2.81 -18.60 4.92
N GLN A 40 -2.30 -19.68 4.34
CA GLN A 40 -2.07 -19.77 2.90
C GLN A 40 -3.39 -19.68 2.11
N LEU A 41 -4.47 -20.24 2.65
CA LEU A 41 -5.79 -20.17 2.04
C LEU A 41 -6.36 -18.75 2.17
N ALA A 42 -6.15 -18.08 3.31
CA ALA A 42 -6.52 -16.67 3.48
C ALA A 42 -5.82 -15.75 2.47
N LEU A 43 -4.50 -15.92 2.27
CA LEU A 43 -3.73 -15.18 1.26
C LEU A 43 -4.25 -15.46 -0.16
N SER A 44 -4.52 -16.73 -0.47
CA SER A 44 -5.06 -17.15 -1.76
C SER A 44 -6.44 -16.53 -2.01
N MET A 45 -7.30 -16.47 -1.00
CA MET A 45 -8.63 -15.85 -1.08
C MET A 45 -8.57 -14.37 -1.41
N VAL A 46 -7.58 -13.62 -0.89
CA VAL A 46 -7.36 -12.21 -1.25
C VAL A 46 -7.10 -12.09 -2.75
N VAL A 47 -6.20 -12.91 -3.30
CA VAL A 47 -5.86 -12.88 -4.74
C VAL A 47 -7.06 -13.33 -5.60
N LEU A 48 -7.71 -14.42 -5.22
CA LEU A 48 -8.88 -14.97 -5.91
C LEU A 48 -10.07 -14.00 -5.91
N SER A 49 -10.24 -13.18 -4.86
CA SER A 49 -11.28 -12.15 -4.82
C SER A 49 -11.18 -11.16 -5.98
N LYS A 50 -10.00 -11.02 -6.60
CA LYS A 50 -9.73 -10.12 -7.72
C LYS A 50 -9.79 -10.83 -9.08
N TRP A 51 -10.38 -12.03 -9.18
CA TRP A 51 -10.48 -12.81 -10.42
C TRP A 51 -10.93 -12.00 -11.65
N ARG A 52 -11.78 -10.98 -11.45
CA ARG A 52 -12.25 -10.06 -12.51
C ARG A 52 -11.12 -9.37 -13.28
N MET A 53 -9.93 -9.21 -12.70
CA MET A 53 -8.76 -8.66 -13.40
C MET A 53 -8.33 -9.51 -14.61
N PHE A 54 -8.56 -10.82 -14.55
CA PHE A 54 -8.19 -11.80 -15.57
C PHE A 54 -9.33 -12.08 -16.57
N ALA A 55 -10.54 -11.60 -16.30
CA ALA A 55 -11.71 -11.73 -17.18
C ALA A 55 -11.66 -10.80 -18.41
N VAL A 56 -10.46 -10.51 -18.93
CA VAL A 56 -10.20 -9.71 -20.13
C VAL A 56 -9.13 -10.40 -20.98
N LYS A 57 -8.92 -9.91 -22.21
CA LYS A 57 -7.88 -10.43 -23.12
C LYS A 57 -6.49 -10.41 -22.42
N PRO A 58 -5.68 -11.49 -22.51
CA PRO A 58 -4.38 -11.60 -21.81
C PRO A 58 -3.44 -10.41 -21.96
N ARG A 59 -3.41 -9.76 -23.13
CA ARG A 59 -2.60 -8.55 -23.37
C ARG A 59 -2.88 -7.38 -22.41
N PHE A 60 -4.07 -7.34 -21.80
CA PHE A 60 -4.47 -6.29 -20.86
C PHE A 60 -4.26 -6.67 -19.39
N TRP A 61 -3.83 -7.91 -19.09
CA TRP A 61 -3.66 -8.36 -17.71
C TRP A 61 -2.66 -7.50 -16.95
N SER A 62 -1.54 -7.12 -17.57
CA SER A 62 -0.53 -6.29 -16.91
C SER A 62 -1.10 -4.93 -16.46
N ALA A 63 -1.98 -4.33 -17.26
CA ALA A 63 -2.64 -3.08 -16.92
C ALA A 63 -3.64 -3.26 -15.77
N ASN A 64 -4.45 -4.33 -15.81
CA ASN A 64 -5.42 -4.62 -14.76
C ASN A 64 -4.77 -4.98 -13.42
N ILE A 65 -3.68 -5.74 -13.43
CA ILE A 65 -2.92 -6.08 -12.22
C ILE A 65 -2.36 -4.80 -11.61
N ARG A 66 -1.75 -3.91 -12.41
CA ARG A 66 -1.25 -2.61 -11.92
C ARG A 66 -2.36 -1.75 -11.33
N ALA A 67 -3.53 -1.68 -11.98
CA ALA A 67 -4.66 -0.89 -11.50
C ALA A 67 -5.22 -1.38 -10.16
N ASN A 68 -5.08 -2.67 -9.85
CA ASN A 68 -5.55 -3.28 -8.59
C ASN A 68 -4.40 -3.61 -7.62
N ALA A 69 -3.16 -3.23 -7.95
CA ALA A 69 -1.98 -3.61 -7.19
C ALA A 69 -2.05 -3.17 -5.73
N ILE A 70 -2.47 -1.92 -5.50
CA ILE A 70 -2.58 -1.37 -4.15
C ILE A 70 -3.61 -2.11 -3.31
N ASP A 71 -4.74 -2.47 -3.91
CA ASP A 71 -5.78 -3.24 -3.24
C ASP A 71 -5.33 -4.66 -2.89
N ILE A 72 -4.51 -5.29 -3.75
CA ILE A 72 -3.87 -6.58 -3.45
C ILE A 72 -2.86 -6.41 -2.31
N ILE A 73 -1.98 -5.41 -2.39
CA ILE A 73 -0.95 -5.15 -1.37
C ILE A 73 -1.61 -4.95 0.00
N VAL A 74 -2.63 -4.09 0.11
CA VAL A 74 -3.33 -3.85 1.38
C VAL A 74 -4.05 -5.12 1.86
N GLY A 75 -4.74 -5.84 0.97
CA GLY A 75 -5.39 -7.10 1.34
C GLY A 75 -4.43 -8.15 1.89
N LEU A 76 -3.28 -8.34 1.24
CA LEU A 76 -2.25 -9.27 1.72
C LEU A 76 -1.62 -8.79 3.03
N SER A 77 -1.39 -7.48 3.16
CA SER A 77 -0.83 -6.88 4.38
C SER A 77 -1.74 -7.09 5.59
N ILE A 78 -3.05 -6.97 5.40
CA ILE A 78 -4.03 -7.20 6.47
C ILE A 78 -4.00 -8.65 6.94
N VAL A 79 -3.90 -9.61 6.02
CA VAL A 79 -3.76 -11.03 6.40
C VAL A 79 -2.51 -11.21 7.26
N VAL A 80 -1.38 -10.61 6.86
CA VAL A 80 -0.16 -10.63 7.65
C VAL A 80 -0.38 -10.01 9.04
N PHE A 81 -1.00 -8.83 9.14
CA PHE A 81 -1.26 -8.19 10.42
C PHE A 81 -2.17 -9.02 11.33
N MET A 82 -3.18 -9.70 10.77
CA MET A 82 -4.01 -10.64 11.54
C MET A 82 -3.19 -11.81 12.07
N THR A 83 -2.30 -12.39 11.26
CA THR A 83 -1.45 -13.52 11.69
C THR A 83 -0.44 -13.13 12.76
N GLN A 84 0.05 -11.90 12.72
CA GLN A 84 0.96 -11.35 13.73
C GLN A 84 0.23 -10.82 14.98
N SER A 85 -1.11 -10.78 14.95
CA SER A 85 -1.92 -10.33 16.10
C SER A 85 -2.20 -11.49 17.05
N GLY A 86 -1.85 -11.31 18.32
CA GLY A 86 -2.04 -12.35 19.36
C GLY A 86 -3.46 -12.49 19.92
N SER A 87 -4.40 -11.58 19.60
CA SER A 87 -5.75 -11.59 20.15
C SER A 87 -6.83 -11.64 19.08
N ALA A 88 -7.93 -12.37 19.36
CA ALA A 88 -9.07 -12.46 18.46
C ALA A 88 -9.72 -11.09 18.22
N GLY A 89 -9.74 -10.22 19.24
CA GLY A 89 -10.24 -8.86 19.12
C GLY A 89 -9.45 -8.01 18.12
N LEU A 90 -8.11 -8.08 18.15
CA LEU A 90 -7.26 -7.37 17.18
C LEU A 90 -7.43 -7.94 15.77
N GLN A 91 -7.52 -9.26 15.63
CA GLN A 91 -7.80 -9.91 14.34
C GLN A 91 -9.14 -9.47 13.75
N LEU A 92 -10.18 -9.34 14.58
CA LEU A 92 -11.48 -8.80 14.17
C LEU A 92 -11.37 -7.32 13.79
N GLY A 93 -10.58 -6.54 14.52
CA GLY A 93 -10.27 -5.15 14.19
C GLY A 93 -9.63 -5.00 12.81
N TRP A 94 -8.66 -5.85 12.47
CA TRP A 94 -8.07 -5.88 11.13
C TRP A 94 -9.08 -6.28 10.04
N ALA A 95 -10.02 -7.18 10.33
CA ALA A 95 -11.08 -7.55 9.39
C ALA A 95 -12.06 -6.40 9.16
N ALA A 96 -12.42 -5.68 10.22
CA ALA A 96 -13.25 -4.48 10.12
C ALA A 96 -12.54 -3.40 9.29
N LEU A 97 -11.24 -3.16 9.53
CA LEU A 97 -10.43 -2.24 8.73
C LEU A 97 -10.36 -2.67 7.27
N TYR A 98 -10.31 -3.97 6.97
CA TYR A 98 -10.36 -4.44 5.58
C TYR A 98 -11.72 -4.17 4.93
N GLY A 99 -12.81 -4.35 5.68
CA GLY A 99 -14.15 -3.99 5.22
C GLY A 99 -14.25 -2.49 4.89
N VAL A 100 -13.74 -1.62 5.77
CA VAL A 100 -13.66 -0.17 5.54
C VAL A 100 -12.82 0.14 4.29
N TRP A 101 -11.68 -0.53 4.12
CA TRP A 101 -10.85 -0.39 2.94
C TRP A 101 -11.66 -0.70 1.66
N LEU A 102 -12.36 -1.84 1.62
CA LEU A 102 -13.09 -2.29 0.43
C LEU A 102 -14.31 -1.43 0.10
N ILE A 103 -15.02 -0.92 1.11
CA ILE A 103 -16.31 -0.22 0.94
C ILE A 103 -16.13 1.29 0.81
N VAL A 104 -15.18 1.87 1.55
CA VAL A 104 -15.05 3.33 1.68
C VAL A 104 -13.80 3.84 0.96
N ILE A 105 -12.64 3.26 1.26
CA ILE A 105 -11.36 3.83 0.81
C ILE A 105 -11.10 3.48 -0.65
N LYS A 106 -11.18 2.20 -1.03
CA LYS A 106 -10.88 1.71 -2.39
C LYS A 106 -11.78 2.36 -3.46
N PRO A 107 -13.10 2.47 -3.30
CA PRO A 107 -13.96 3.01 -4.37
C PRO A 107 -13.78 4.52 -4.56
N ALA A 108 -13.09 5.20 -3.64
CA ALA A 108 -12.87 6.62 -3.74
C ALA A 108 -11.93 6.96 -4.91
N SER A 109 -12.31 7.97 -5.67
CA SER A 109 -11.61 8.39 -6.89
C SER A 109 -11.22 9.88 -6.88
N SER A 110 -11.26 10.54 -5.73
CA SER A 110 -10.73 11.90 -5.64
C SER A 110 -9.20 11.86 -5.63
N LEU A 111 -8.56 12.90 -6.17
CA LEU A 111 -7.10 12.98 -6.26
C LEU A 111 -6.40 12.74 -4.91
N LEU A 112 -6.92 13.34 -3.84
CA LEU A 112 -6.42 13.15 -2.48
C LEU A 112 -6.60 11.69 -2.03
N LEU A 113 -7.78 11.09 -2.22
CA LEU A 113 -8.04 9.74 -1.76
C LEU A 113 -7.25 8.68 -2.54
N MET A 114 -7.01 8.87 -3.84
CA MET A 114 -6.12 8.01 -4.63
C MET A 114 -4.66 8.15 -4.17
N SER A 115 -4.23 9.39 -3.85
CA SER A 115 -2.91 9.63 -3.26
C SER A 115 -2.75 8.95 -1.90
N LEU A 116 -3.80 8.99 -1.07
CA LEU A 116 -3.84 8.34 0.23
C LEU A 116 -3.86 6.81 0.09
N GLN A 117 -4.58 6.26 -0.90
CA GLN A 117 -4.55 4.83 -1.22
C GLN A 117 -3.12 4.37 -1.57
N ALA A 118 -2.39 5.12 -2.41
CA ALA A 118 -0.99 4.81 -2.73
C ALA A 118 -0.10 4.79 -1.47
N PHE A 119 -0.28 5.77 -0.60
CA PHE A 119 0.45 5.86 0.66
C PHE A 119 0.15 4.70 1.61
N ILE A 120 -1.14 4.42 1.87
CA ILE A 120 -1.56 3.30 2.71
C ILE A 120 -1.04 1.98 2.13
N GLY A 121 -1.14 1.78 0.82
CA GLY A 121 -0.58 0.63 0.13
C GLY A 121 0.92 0.44 0.36
N GLN A 122 1.69 1.53 0.24
CA GLN A 122 3.13 1.48 0.49
C GLN A 122 3.43 1.16 1.95
N LEU A 123 2.80 1.89 2.89
CA LEU A 123 3.04 1.74 4.31
C LEU A 123 2.69 0.33 4.79
N CYS A 124 1.48 -0.14 4.48
CA CYS A 124 1.03 -1.48 4.85
C CYS A 124 1.87 -2.56 4.17
N GLY A 125 2.13 -2.41 2.86
CA GLY A 125 2.90 -3.37 2.07
C GLY A 125 4.32 -3.54 2.57
N LEU A 126 5.03 -2.44 2.84
CA LEU A 126 6.39 -2.49 3.38
C LEU A 126 6.39 -3.04 4.81
N THR A 127 5.45 -2.61 5.67
CA THR A 127 5.36 -3.14 7.05
C THR A 127 5.16 -4.65 7.04
N ALA A 128 4.18 -5.14 6.26
CA ALA A 128 3.91 -6.57 6.15
C ALA A 128 5.10 -7.34 5.53
N LEU A 129 5.75 -6.76 4.52
CA LEU A 129 6.92 -7.35 3.88
C LEU A 129 8.05 -7.58 4.88
N TYR A 130 8.41 -6.59 5.69
CA TYR A 130 9.51 -6.73 6.65
C TYR A 130 9.15 -7.58 7.87
N LEU A 131 7.87 -7.58 8.31
CA LEU A 131 7.42 -8.45 9.40
C LEU A 131 7.55 -9.94 9.10
N VAL A 132 7.35 -10.36 7.84
CA VAL A 132 7.45 -11.77 7.43
C VAL A 132 8.76 -12.05 6.68
N GLY A 133 9.42 -10.99 6.21
CA GLY A 133 10.59 -11.07 5.35
C GLY A 133 11.92 -10.99 6.09
N SER A 134 11.98 -10.61 7.36
CA SER A 134 13.23 -10.35 8.10
C SER A 134 14.25 -11.49 8.05
N GLU A 135 13.79 -12.74 7.99
CA GLU A 135 14.64 -13.94 7.94
C GLU A 135 14.84 -14.49 6.51
N ARG A 136 14.24 -13.85 5.51
CA ARG A 136 14.32 -14.28 4.11
C ARG A 136 15.57 -13.72 3.43
N PRO A 137 15.98 -14.32 2.29
CA PRO A 137 17.14 -13.82 1.56
C PRO A 137 16.99 -12.35 1.16
N LEU A 138 18.04 -11.56 1.40
CA LEU A 138 18.04 -10.11 1.21
C LEU A 138 17.60 -9.71 -0.20
N TYR A 139 18.06 -10.42 -1.24
CA TYR A 139 17.68 -10.15 -2.62
C TYR A 139 16.16 -10.18 -2.85
N GLY A 140 15.44 -11.06 -2.13
CA GLY A 140 13.99 -11.18 -2.22
C GLY A 140 13.28 -9.98 -1.57
N ILE A 141 13.74 -9.56 -0.38
CA ILE A 141 13.21 -8.39 0.32
C ILE A 141 13.47 -7.11 -0.49
N THR A 142 14.68 -6.98 -1.05
CA THR A 142 15.07 -5.86 -1.91
C THR A 142 14.17 -5.77 -3.14
N PHE A 143 13.97 -6.89 -3.85
CA PHE A 143 13.11 -6.93 -5.02
C PHE A 143 11.64 -6.61 -4.69
N LEU A 144 11.10 -7.21 -3.63
CA LEU A 144 9.72 -6.96 -3.21
C LEU A 144 9.52 -5.53 -2.70
N THR A 145 10.51 -4.94 -2.03
CA THR A 145 10.47 -3.52 -1.65
C THR A 145 10.41 -2.63 -2.89
N ALA A 146 11.25 -2.91 -3.88
CA ALA A 146 11.24 -2.20 -5.16
C ALA A 146 9.86 -2.28 -5.84
N LEU A 147 9.26 -3.47 -5.84
CA LEU A 147 7.95 -3.72 -6.43
C LEU A 147 6.83 -2.95 -5.71
N VAL A 148 6.81 -2.96 -4.37
CA VAL A 148 5.84 -2.19 -3.58
C VAL A 148 5.98 -0.70 -3.86
N CYS A 149 7.20 -0.16 -3.80
CA CYS A 149 7.47 1.24 -4.13
C CYS A 149 7.02 1.58 -5.56
N TYR A 150 7.42 0.79 -6.56
CA TYR A 150 7.03 0.99 -7.95
C TYR A 150 5.50 1.03 -8.12
N LEU A 151 4.78 0.06 -7.55
CA LEU A 151 3.32 -0.04 -7.71
C LEU A 151 2.60 1.11 -6.98
N SER A 152 3.08 1.52 -5.81
CA SER A 152 2.56 2.67 -5.08
C SER A 152 2.79 3.99 -5.82
N ALA A 153 4.00 4.24 -6.32
CA ALA A 153 4.27 5.42 -7.14
C ALA A 153 3.45 5.41 -8.43
N ARG A 154 3.30 4.25 -9.07
CA ARG A 154 2.49 4.12 -10.29
C ARG A 154 1.03 4.46 -10.03
N HIS A 155 0.46 3.97 -8.94
CA HIS A 155 -0.91 4.29 -8.53
C HIS A 155 -1.07 5.79 -8.21
N PHE A 156 -0.09 6.39 -7.54
CA PHE A 156 -0.08 7.82 -7.25
C PHE A 156 -0.07 8.66 -8.54
N PHE A 157 0.91 8.45 -9.43
CA PHE A 157 1.06 9.28 -10.63
C PHE A 157 -0.06 9.08 -11.66
N ASP A 158 -0.69 7.90 -11.69
CA ASP A 158 -1.86 7.65 -12.56
C ASP A 158 -3.07 8.51 -12.18
N SER A 159 -3.10 9.08 -10.96
CA SER A 159 -4.16 10.02 -10.56
C SER A 159 -3.98 11.44 -11.09
N PHE A 160 -2.78 11.79 -11.58
CA PHE A 160 -2.43 13.13 -12.09
C PHE A 160 -2.26 13.18 -13.61
N ASP A 161 -2.54 12.07 -14.31
CA ASP A 161 -2.28 11.91 -15.75
C ASP A 161 -0.83 12.30 -16.15
N GLU A 162 0.14 12.02 -15.27
CA GLU A 162 1.54 12.44 -15.42
C GLU A 162 2.22 11.77 -16.64
N PRO A 163 2.69 12.53 -17.65
CA PRO A 163 3.32 11.97 -18.85
C PRO A 163 4.48 11.04 -18.56
N TYR A 164 5.28 11.35 -17.53
CA TYR A 164 6.45 10.56 -17.15
C TYR A 164 6.18 9.58 -16.01
N ALA A 165 4.92 9.27 -15.71
CA ALA A 165 4.52 8.45 -14.57
C ALA A 165 5.26 7.11 -14.50
N ARG A 166 5.52 6.49 -15.67
CA ARG A 166 6.29 5.23 -15.75
C ARG A 166 7.74 5.41 -15.28
N LEU A 167 8.42 6.42 -15.80
CA LEU A 167 9.81 6.71 -15.47
C LEU A 167 9.95 7.03 -13.98
N LEU A 168 9.11 7.93 -13.46
CA LEU A 168 9.12 8.31 -12.05
C LEU A 168 8.84 7.13 -11.12
N SER A 169 7.93 6.23 -11.51
CA SER A 169 7.64 5.02 -10.74
C SER A 169 8.83 4.06 -10.70
N TYR A 170 9.55 3.91 -11.82
CA TYR A 170 10.78 3.10 -11.84
C TYR A 170 11.87 3.72 -10.97
N THR A 171 12.06 5.05 -11.02
CA THR A 171 13.01 5.74 -10.16
C THR A 171 12.69 5.51 -8.69
N TRP A 172 11.41 5.59 -8.30
CA TRP A 172 11.00 5.33 -6.93
C TRP A 172 11.18 3.86 -6.52
N GLY A 173 10.87 2.91 -7.40
CA GLY A 173 11.15 1.50 -7.19
C GLY A 173 12.65 1.21 -7.01
N TYR A 174 13.50 1.78 -7.86
CA TYR A 174 14.95 1.66 -7.76
C TYR A 174 15.49 2.27 -6.45
N PHE A 175 15.02 3.45 -6.07
CA PHE A 175 15.37 4.08 -4.81
C PHE A 175 14.98 3.20 -3.61
N GLY A 176 13.76 2.65 -3.63
CA GLY A 176 13.30 1.68 -2.63
C GLY A 176 14.18 0.44 -2.56
N ALA A 177 14.59 -0.10 -3.71
CA ALA A 177 15.49 -1.25 -3.79
C ALA A 177 16.86 -0.94 -3.17
N ALA A 178 17.48 0.15 -3.58
CA ALA A 178 18.81 0.56 -3.10
C ALA A 178 18.80 0.77 -1.59
N LEU A 179 17.76 1.43 -1.06
CA LEU A 179 17.61 1.64 0.37
C LEU A 179 17.36 0.32 1.12
N ALA A 180 16.50 -0.56 0.59
CA ALA A 180 16.24 -1.87 1.19
C ALA A 180 17.49 -2.76 1.21
N TRP A 181 18.31 -2.70 0.16
CA TRP A 181 19.59 -3.41 0.12
C TRP A 181 20.56 -2.86 1.16
N LEU A 182 20.70 -1.53 1.25
CA LEU A 182 21.59 -0.88 2.22
C LEU A 182 21.16 -1.18 3.67
N LEU A 183 19.90 -0.88 4.01
CA LEU A 183 19.37 -1.03 5.36
C LEU A 183 19.01 -2.47 5.71
N GLY A 184 18.88 -3.37 4.74
CA GLY A 184 18.56 -4.78 4.98
C GLY A 184 19.71 -5.55 5.63
N HIS A 185 20.95 -5.10 5.46
CA HIS A 185 22.10 -5.68 6.19
C HIS A 185 22.11 -5.26 7.67
N LEU A 186 21.52 -4.11 7.99
CA LEU A 186 21.44 -3.52 9.33
C LEU A 186 19.97 -3.35 9.71
N LEU A 187 19.16 -4.38 9.48
CA LEU A 187 17.70 -4.25 9.60
C LEU A 187 17.30 -4.04 11.06
N LEU A 188 16.78 -2.85 11.36
CA LEU A 188 16.27 -2.48 12.68
C LEU A 188 14.74 -2.34 12.67
N PHE A 189 14.15 -2.58 13.83
CA PHE A 189 12.71 -2.45 14.06
C PHE A 189 12.44 -1.45 15.18
N TYR A 190 11.50 -0.54 14.93
CA TYR A 190 10.96 0.38 15.93
C TYR A 190 9.54 -0.10 16.25
N GLY A 191 9.43 -1.04 17.20
CA GLY A 191 8.20 -1.80 17.43
C GLY A 191 7.88 -2.71 16.24
N LEU A 192 6.71 -2.54 15.63
CA LEU A 192 6.29 -3.34 14.47
C LEU A 192 6.77 -2.79 13.12
N ILE A 193 7.36 -1.59 13.10
CA ILE A 193 7.73 -0.91 11.87
C ILE A 193 9.23 -1.03 11.65
N ALA A 194 9.60 -1.66 10.54
CA ALA A 194 10.98 -1.76 10.11
C ALA A 194 11.52 -0.39 9.68
N GLN A 195 12.81 -0.17 9.94
CA GLN A 195 13.53 1.05 9.58
C GLN A 195 13.35 1.48 8.12
N PRO A 196 13.46 0.58 7.10
CA PRO A 196 13.27 0.99 5.71
C PRO A 196 11.84 1.48 5.43
N THR A 197 10.85 0.90 6.11
CA THR A 197 9.45 1.30 5.99
C THR A 197 9.23 2.74 6.47
N LEU A 198 9.85 3.13 7.59
CA LEU A 198 9.76 4.51 8.10
C LEU A 198 10.37 5.50 7.12
N VAL A 199 11.59 5.23 6.66
CA VAL A 199 12.31 6.14 5.75
C VAL A 199 11.58 6.26 4.41
N LEU A 200 11.18 5.14 3.79
CA LEU A 200 10.47 5.16 2.51
C LEU A 200 9.08 5.79 2.62
N SER A 201 8.37 5.59 3.73
CA SER A 201 7.07 6.21 3.95
C SER A 201 7.20 7.72 4.18
N ALA A 202 8.18 8.16 4.98
CA ALA A 202 8.40 9.59 5.25
C ALA A 202 8.82 10.34 3.98
N LEU A 203 9.80 9.79 3.24
CA LEU A 203 10.25 10.37 1.98
C LEU A 203 9.16 10.30 0.91
N GLY A 204 8.52 9.14 0.76
CA GLY A 204 7.46 8.94 -0.23
C GLY A 204 6.28 9.88 -0.02
N TYR A 205 5.77 9.97 1.21
CA TYR A 205 4.67 10.87 1.54
C TYR A 205 5.07 12.35 1.45
N GLY A 206 6.26 12.72 1.90
CA GLY A 206 6.74 14.10 1.80
C GLY A 206 6.91 14.56 0.35
N LEU A 207 7.53 13.74 -0.51
CA LEU A 207 7.66 14.02 -1.94
C LEU A 207 6.30 14.04 -2.64
N ALA A 208 5.45 13.04 -2.39
CA ALA A 208 4.10 12.97 -2.95
C ALA A 208 3.23 14.15 -2.50
N GLY A 209 3.32 14.54 -1.23
CA GLY A 209 2.62 15.70 -0.68
C GLY A 209 3.08 17.00 -1.31
N MET A 210 4.39 17.20 -1.50
CA MET A 210 4.90 18.36 -2.25
C MET A 210 4.42 18.36 -3.70
N TYR A 211 4.44 17.21 -4.37
CA TYR A 211 3.94 17.08 -5.74
C TYR A 211 2.45 17.43 -5.82
N TYR A 212 1.63 16.87 -4.93
CA TYR A 212 0.20 17.16 -4.83
C TYR A 212 -0.07 18.66 -4.58
N LEU A 213 0.64 19.27 -3.64
CA LEU A 213 0.47 20.69 -3.32
C LEU A 213 0.91 21.59 -4.48
N LYS A 214 2.00 21.21 -5.17
CA LYS A 214 2.49 21.95 -6.35
C LYS A 214 1.49 21.87 -7.49
N HIS A 215 0.93 20.68 -7.75
CA HIS A 215 -0.06 20.48 -8.81
C HIS A 215 -1.36 21.26 -8.56
N ASN A 216 -1.71 21.53 -7.31
CA ASN A 216 -2.88 22.32 -6.94
C ASN A 216 -2.57 23.80 -6.65
N ASP A 217 -1.39 24.30 -7.03
CA ASP A 217 -0.92 25.69 -6.79
C ASP A 217 -0.97 26.13 -5.32
N ARG A 218 -0.83 25.18 -4.38
CA ARG A 218 -0.86 25.42 -2.92
C ARG A 218 0.52 25.31 -2.26
N LEU A 219 1.58 25.03 -3.03
CA LEU A 219 2.92 24.86 -2.48
C LEU A 219 3.62 26.22 -2.31
N SER A 220 3.62 26.74 -1.09
CA SER A 220 4.44 27.89 -0.72
C SER A 220 5.88 27.47 -0.39
N LYS A 221 6.84 28.39 -0.51
CA LYS A 221 8.25 28.16 -0.12
C LYS A 221 8.38 27.77 1.36
N GLY A 222 7.53 28.31 2.23
CA GLY A 222 7.50 27.97 3.66
C GLY A 222 7.09 26.52 3.89
N VAL A 223 5.98 26.08 3.28
CA VAL A 223 5.50 24.70 3.39
C VAL A 223 6.49 23.71 2.78
N GLN A 224 7.09 24.04 1.63
CA GLN A 224 8.14 23.22 1.02
C GLN A 224 9.31 22.99 1.98
N ARG A 225 9.80 24.05 2.63
CA ARG A 225 10.91 23.96 3.61
C ARG A 225 10.50 23.13 4.83
N GLN A 226 9.28 23.28 5.32
CA GLN A 226 8.78 22.48 6.45
C GLN A 226 8.72 20.99 6.11
N ILE A 227 8.19 20.63 4.94
CA ILE A 227 8.12 19.22 4.51
C ILE A 227 9.53 18.64 4.35
N VAL A 228 10.44 19.37 3.71
CA VAL A 228 11.85 18.94 3.56
C VAL A 228 12.52 18.79 4.93
N PHE A 229 12.30 19.74 5.85
CA PHE A 229 12.85 19.67 7.20
C PHE A 229 12.34 18.43 7.96
N ILE A 230 11.06 18.11 7.89
CA ILE A 230 10.48 16.92 8.52
C ILE A 230 11.08 15.65 7.90
N MET A 231 11.15 15.57 6.56
CA MET A 231 11.75 14.41 5.88
C MET A 231 13.20 14.19 6.32
N LEU A 232 14.01 15.25 6.32
CA LEU A 232 15.40 15.19 6.76
C LEU A 232 15.51 14.82 8.24
N SER A 233 14.64 15.38 9.09
CA SER A 233 14.62 15.06 10.53
C SER A 233 14.35 13.59 10.77
N VAL A 234 13.36 13.00 10.09
CA VAL A 234 13.07 11.56 10.20
C VAL A 234 14.26 10.73 9.74
N VAL A 235 14.87 11.07 8.60
CA VAL A 235 16.05 10.35 8.10
C VAL A 235 17.22 10.45 9.09
N VAL A 236 17.51 11.63 9.61
CA VAL A 236 18.61 11.85 10.57
C VAL A 236 18.36 11.09 11.87
N VAL A 237 17.16 11.20 12.45
CA VAL A 237 16.82 10.45 13.67
C VAL A 237 17.00 8.95 13.42
N VAL A 238 16.46 8.44 12.33
CA VAL A 238 16.59 7.01 12.00
C VAL A 238 18.05 6.59 11.86
N LEU A 239 18.89 7.37 11.17
CA LEU A 239 20.32 7.05 10.97
C LEU A 239 21.17 7.18 12.24
N VAL A 240 20.89 8.18 13.09
CA VAL A 240 21.62 8.40 14.35
C VAL A 240 21.32 7.30 15.36
N PHE A 241 20.06 6.86 15.43
CA PHE A 241 19.65 5.74 16.29
C PHE A 241 19.81 4.38 15.62
N THR A 242 20.48 4.31 14.46
CA THR A 242 20.88 3.03 13.88
C THR A 242 22.06 2.50 14.67
N ASP A 243 21.96 1.26 15.15
CA ASP A 243 23.12 0.55 15.69
C ASP A 243 24.03 0.14 14.51
N TRP A 244 25.11 0.90 14.32
CA TRP A 244 26.11 0.67 13.28
C TRP A 244 27.14 -0.40 13.68
N GLY A 245 27.02 -0.99 14.88
CA GLY A 245 27.88 -2.07 15.31
C GLY A 245 27.76 -3.27 14.38
N ILE A 246 28.89 -3.74 13.83
CA ILE A 246 28.92 -4.96 13.03
C ILE A 246 28.49 -6.11 13.95
N LYS A 247 27.30 -6.67 13.72
CA LYS A 247 26.95 -7.99 14.23
C LYS A 247 27.77 -9.01 13.46
N ILE A 248 29.01 -9.22 13.89
CA ILE A 248 29.85 -10.32 13.41
C ILE A 248 29.11 -11.58 13.85
N VAL A 249 28.51 -12.28 12.88
CA VAL A 249 28.05 -13.67 13.03
C VAL A 249 29.22 -14.57 12.65
#